data_AF-A0A4R4C950-F1
#
_entry.id   AF-A0A4R4C950-F1
#
_cell.length_a   1.000
_cell.length_b   1.000
_cell.length_c   1.000
_cell.angle_alpha   90.00
_cell.angle_beta   90.00
_cell.angle_gamma   90.00
#
_symmetry.space_group_name_H-M   'P 1'
#
loop_
_entity.id
_entity.type
_entity.pdbx_description
1 polymer ?
#
loop_
_entity_poly.entity_id
_entity_poly.type
_entity_poly.pdbx_seq_one_letter_code
_entity_poly.pdbx_strand_id
1 'polypeptide(L)'
;MTNNKNPGRVARVCQGVALLVLMGGATAAYSDQPAPDASEIGHATNALLAFQRDGRAAGPALPVLGDTASLSYQRYLESFKHKIPESMGSPVNANGNGSSGGQSSSQSY
;
A
#
# COMPACT_ATOMS: atom_id res chain seq x y z
N MET A 1 50.34 -13.90 19.46
CA MET A 1 49.28 -13.32 18.59
C MET A 1 49.35 -13.98 17.22
N THR A 2 48.44 -14.88 16.88
CA THR A 2 48.30 -15.43 15.52
C THR A 2 46.86 -15.22 15.03
N ASN A 3 46.77 -14.55 13.88
CA ASN A 3 45.59 -13.96 13.25
C ASN A 3 44.82 -15.01 12.41
N ASN A 4 43.55 -15.26 12.71
CA ASN A 4 42.70 -16.22 11.99
C ASN A 4 41.81 -15.51 10.95
N LYS A 5 42.28 -15.46 9.70
CA LYS A 5 41.53 -14.92 8.57
C LYS A 5 40.58 -16.00 8.03
N ASN A 6 39.31 -15.95 8.41
CA ASN A 6 38.28 -16.92 8.00
C ASN A 6 37.88 -16.75 6.51
N PRO A 7 38.27 -17.66 5.60
CA PRO A 7 38.04 -17.50 4.16
C PRO A 7 36.56 -17.70 3.75
N GLY A 8 35.71 -18.21 4.65
CA GLY A 8 34.28 -18.45 4.40
C GLY A 8 33.41 -17.19 4.32
N ARG A 9 33.93 -16.00 4.66
CA ARG A 9 33.16 -14.73 4.58
C ARG A 9 33.20 -14.11 3.19
N VAL A 10 34.20 -14.41 2.36
CA VAL A 10 34.33 -13.86 1.00
C VAL A 10 33.46 -14.65 0.01
N ALA A 11 33.36 -15.97 0.19
CA ALA A 11 32.59 -16.84 -0.71
C ALA A 11 31.06 -16.66 -0.63
N ARG A 12 30.53 -16.07 0.46
CA ARG A 12 29.08 -15.81 0.60
C ARG A 12 28.62 -14.47 0.02
N VAL A 13 29.54 -13.58 -0.35
CA VAL A 13 29.19 -12.28 -0.95
C VAL A 13 28.94 -12.41 -2.45
N CYS A 14 29.61 -13.34 -3.14
CA CYS A 14 29.47 -13.51 -4.59
C CYS A 14 28.21 -14.28 -5.04
N GLN A 15 27.54 -15.03 -4.16
CA GLN A 15 26.31 -15.76 -4.52
C GLN A 15 25.02 -14.93 -4.36
N GLY A 16 25.06 -13.79 -3.66
CA GLY A 16 23.88 -12.93 -3.47
C GLY A 16 23.55 -12.00 -4.65
N VAL A 17 24.49 -11.79 -5.58
CA VAL A 17 24.32 -10.84 -6.70
C VAL A 17 23.66 -11.49 -7.92
N ALA A 18 23.75 -12.81 -8.06
CA ALA A 18 23.32 -13.51 -9.28
C ALA A 18 21.78 -13.65 -9.44
N LEU A 19 20.99 -13.53 -8.37
CA LEU A 19 19.52 -13.64 -8.47
C LEU A 19 18.79 -12.31 -8.71
N LEU A 20 19.47 -11.17 -8.59
CA LEU A 20 18.86 -9.85 -8.82
C LEU A 20 18.83 -9.45 -10.31
N VAL A 21 19.51 -10.19 -11.19
CA VAL A 21 19.60 -9.87 -12.64
C VAL A 21 18.52 -10.57 -13.47
N LEU A 22 17.83 -11.59 -12.95
CA LEU A 22 16.83 -12.35 -13.73
C LEU A 22 15.39 -11.82 -13.61
N MET A 23 15.15 -10.76 -12.82
CA MET A 23 13.83 -10.12 -12.63
C MET A 23 13.73 -8.75 -13.33
N GLY A 24 14.52 -8.50 -14.37
CA GLY A 24 14.54 -7.21 -15.10
C GLY A 24 13.77 -7.18 -16.41
N GLY A 25 13.05 -8.24 -16.79
CA GLY A 25 12.66 -8.48 -18.19
C GLY A 25 11.18 -8.40 -18.57
N ALA A 26 10.29 -7.80 -17.76
CA ALA A 26 8.84 -7.85 -18.04
C ALA A 26 8.09 -6.50 -18.11
N THR A 27 8.76 -5.34 -18.02
CA THR A 27 8.07 -4.05 -18.14
C THR A 27 8.15 -3.42 -19.54
N ALA A 28 8.96 -3.97 -20.46
CA ALA A 28 9.18 -3.37 -21.78
C ALA A 28 7.99 -3.54 -22.76
N ALA A 29 7.01 -4.39 -22.45
CA ALA A 29 5.88 -4.63 -23.35
C ALA A 29 4.79 -3.53 -23.31
N TYR A 30 4.84 -2.59 -22.37
CA TYR A 30 3.83 -1.53 -22.24
C TYR A 30 4.18 -0.22 -22.98
N SER A 31 5.39 -0.10 -23.51
CA SER A 31 5.91 1.17 -24.06
C SER A 31 5.84 1.30 -25.58
N ASP A 32 5.28 0.34 -26.30
CA ASP A 32 5.20 0.35 -27.78
C ASP A 32 3.82 0.76 -28.32
N GLN A 33 3.01 1.43 -27.49
CA GLN A 33 1.79 2.07 -27.99
C GLN A 33 2.15 3.45 -28.58
N PRO A 34 1.72 3.75 -29.82
CA PRO A 34 1.82 5.10 -30.37
C PRO A 34 1.25 6.11 -29.37
N ALA A 35 1.99 7.18 -29.11
CA ALA A 35 1.49 8.24 -28.25
C ALA A 35 0.22 8.85 -28.88
N PRO A 36 -0.85 9.06 -28.09
CA PRO A 36 -2.07 9.68 -28.60
C PRO A 36 -1.78 11.11 -29.09
N ASP A 37 -2.56 11.58 -30.07
CA ASP A 37 -2.46 12.95 -30.56
C ASP A 37 -2.68 13.95 -29.43
N ALA A 38 -1.90 15.03 -29.41
CA ALA A 38 -1.97 16.04 -28.34
C ALA A 38 -3.36 16.74 -28.23
N SER A 39 -4.21 16.63 -29.25
CA SER A 39 -5.59 17.13 -29.26
C SER A 39 -6.62 16.15 -28.69
N GLU A 40 -6.26 14.91 -28.39
CA GLU A 40 -7.19 13.89 -27.92
C GLU A 40 -7.50 14.07 -26.43
N ILE A 41 -8.72 14.48 -26.12
CA ILE A 41 -9.19 14.64 -24.74
C ILE A 41 -9.75 13.31 -24.24
N GLY A 42 -9.29 12.87 -23.07
CA GLY A 42 -9.87 11.71 -22.36
C GLY A 42 -9.16 10.38 -22.60
N HIS A 43 -8.23 10.27 -23.55
CA HIS A 43 -7.42 9.05 -23.75
C HIS A 43 -6.70 8.64 -22.47
N ALA A 44 -5.94 9.56 -21.87
CA ALA A 44 -5.21 9.33 -20.62
C ALA A 44 -6.15 8.92 -19.48
N THR A 45 -7.31 9.57 -19.37
CA THR A 45 -8.33 9.25 -18.36
C THR A 45 -8.87 7.83 -18.55
N ASN A 46 -9.26 7.46 -19.77
CA ASN A 46 -9.76 6.12 -20.08
C ASN A 46 -8.69 5.05 -19.84
N ALA A 47 -7.43 5.32 -20.21
CA ALA A 47 -6.31 4.42 -19.94
C ALA A 47 -6.10 4.20 -18.44
N LEU A 48 -6.16 5.27 -17.64
CA LEU A 48 -6.06 5.17 -16.17
C LEU A 48 -7.23 4.40 -15.55
N LEU A 49 -8.47 4.62 -16.02
CA LEU A 49 -9.63 3.88 -15.54
C LEU A 49 -9.56 2.39 -15.92
N ALA A 50 -9.13 2.10 -17.16
CA ALA A 50 -8.92 0.74 -17.62
C ALA A 50 -7.88 0.02 -16.75
N PHE A 51 -6.76 0.69 -16.45
CA PHE A 51 -5.70 0.18 -15.57
C PHE A 51 -6.19 -0.09 -14.13
N GLN A 52 -6.96 0.84 -13.55
CA GLN A 52 -7.56 0.66 -12.22
C GLN A 52 -8.53 -0.52 -12.19
N ARG A 53 -9.35 -0.67 -13.24
CA ARG A 53 -10.32 -1.77 -13.38
C ARG A 53 -9.65 -3.12 -13.57
N ASP A 54 -8.58 -3.18 -14.36
CA ASP A 54 -7.84 -4.41 -14.65
C ASP A 54 -7.18 -4.99 -13.40
N GLY A 55 -6.88 -4.15 -12.40
CA GLY A 55 -6.44 -4.60 -11.07
C GLY A 55 -5.08 -5.31 -11.08
N ARG A 56 -4.35 -5.29 -12.19
CA ARG A 56 -3.06 -5.98 -12.32
C ARG A 56 -1.93 -5.35 -11.52
N ALA A 57 -2.12 -4.10 -11.10
CA ALA A 57 -1.27 -3.43 -10.13
C ALA A 57 -1.74 -3.61 -8.67
N ALA A 58 -2.84 -4.33 -8.43
CA ALA A 58 -3.27 -4.63 -7.07
C ALA A 58 -2.26 -5.58 -6.41
N GLY A 59 -1.92 -5.29 -5.16
CA GLY A 59 -1.11 -6.18 -4.34
C GLY A 59 -1.86 -7.48 -4.00
N PRO A 60 -1.14 -8.51 -3.52
CA PRO A 60 -1.78 -9.74 -3.05
C PRO A 60 -2.74 -9.45 -1.89
N ALA A 61 -3.81 -10.23 -1.80
CA ALA A 61 -4.71 -10.17 -0.65
C ALA A 61 -3.94 -10.53 0.63
N LEU A 62 -4.07 -9.69 1.66
CA LEU A 62 -3.46 -9.92 2.97
C LEU A 62 -4.53 -10.52 3.90
N PRO A 63 -4.49 -11.84 4.20
CA PRO A 63 -5.47 -12.45 5.08
C PRO A 63 -5.29 -11.94 6.50
N VAL A 64 -6.40 -11.63 7.16
CA VAL A 64 -6.41 -11.33 8.60
C VAL A 64 -6.31 -12.66 9.35
N LEU A 65 -5.37 -12.75 10.30
CA LEU A 65 -5.21 -13.94 11.14
C LEU A 65 -6.48 -14.15 12.00
N GLY A 66 -6.89 -15.39 12.21
CA GLY A 66 -8.16 -15.74 12.89
C GLY A 66 -8.36 -15.06 14.25
N ASP A 67 -7.31 -14.94 15.05
CA ASP A 67 -7.35 -14.24 16.35
C ASP A 67 -7.63 -12.74 16.18
N THR A 68 -6.99 -12.10 15.20
CA THR A 68 -7.20 -10.69 14.87
C THR A 68 -8.59 -10.46 14.29
N ALA A 69 -9.09 -11.38 13.46
CA ALA A 69 -10.44 -11.34 12.91
C ALA A 69 -11.51 -11.48 14.00
N SER A 70 -11.27 -12.35 14.98
CA SER A 70 -12.17 -12.54 16.11
C SER A 70 -12.21 -11.30 17.01
N LEU A 71 -11.05 -10.70 17.30
CA LEU A 71 -10.97 -9.45 18.06
C LEU A 71 -11.59 -8.26 17.33
N SER A 72 -11.41 -8.14 16.00
CA SER A 72 -12.03 -7.06 15.24
C SER A 72 -13.56 -7.17 15.24
N TYR A 73 -14.09 -8.39 15.11
CA TYR A 73 -15.53 -8.64 15.21
C TYR A 73 -16.08 -8.34 16.60
N GLN A 74 -15.39 -8.74 17.66
CA GLN A 74 -15.78 -8.38 19.04
C GLN A 74 -15.79 -6.87 19.25
N ARG A 75 -14.78 -6.14 18.76
CA ARG A 75 -14.77 -4.66 18.84
C ARG A 75 -15.92 -4.03 18.07
N TYR A 76 -16.29 -4.59 16.92
CA TYR A 76 -17.45 -4.15 16.16
C TYR A 76 -18.74 -4.32 16.99
N LEU A 77 -18.95 -5.48 17.61
CA LEU A 77 -20.11 -5.69 18.49
C LEU A 77 -20.11 -4.74 19.69
N GLU A 78 -18.95 -4.55 20.33
CA GLU A 78 -18.81 -3.64 21.45
C GLU A 78 -19.04 -2.17 21.08
N SER A 79 -18.80 -1.77 19.83
CA SER A 79 -19.01 -0.39 19.38
C SER A 79 -20.46 0.07 19.54
N PHE A 80 -21.44 -0.83 19.35
CA PHE A 80 -22.87 -0.51 19.50
C PHE A 80 -23.30 -0.27 20.94
N LYS A 81 -22.49 -0.70 21.93
CA LYS A 81 -22.77 -0.46 23.35
C LYS A 81 -22.37 0.96 23.78
N HIS A 82 -21.64 1.68 22.94
CA HIS A 82 -21.17 3.02 23.23
C HIS A 82 -21.99 4.03 22.42
N LYS A 83 -22.55 5.03 23.11
CA LYS A 83 -23.24 6.13 22.42
C LYS A 83 -22.22 6.93 21.59
N ILE A 84 -22.66 7.44 20.44
CA ILE A 84 -21.87 8.38 19.66
C ILE A 84 -21.64 9.64 20.52
N PRO A 85 -20.39 10.08 20.73
CA PRO A 85 -20.13 11.29 21.49
C PRO A 85 -20.74 12.52 20.81
N GLU A 86 -21.32 13.43 21.60
CA GLU A 86 -21.87 14.71 21.10
C GLU A 86 -20.85 15.53 20.29
N SER A 87 -19.55 15.38 20.61
CA SER A 87 -18.45 16.05 19.92
C SER A 87 -18.20 15.56 18.49
N MET A 88 -18.68 14.37 18.10
CA MET A 88 -18.45 13.84 16.75
C MET A 88 -19.31 14.51 15.67
N GLY A 89 -20.34 15.28 16.07
CA GLY A 89 -21.26 15.93 15.13
C GLY A 89 -22.01 14.95 14.23
N SER A 90 -22.99 15.45 13.48
CA SER A 90 -23.67 14.64 12.47
C SER A 90 -22.92 14.80 11.12
N PRO A 91 -22.42 13.72 10.49
CA PRO A 91 -21.73 13.82 9.20
C PRO A 91 -22.64 14.32 8.08
N VAL A 92 -23.97 14.24 8.27
CA VAL A 92 -24.97 14.75 7.32
C VAL A 92 -25.36 16.22 7.56
N ASN A 93 -24.94 16.83 8.67
CA ASN A 93 -25.17 18.26 8.94
C ASN A 93 -23.90 19.11 8.76
N ALA A 94 -22.78 18.49 8.40
CA ALA A 94 -21.57 19.21 7.98
C ALA A 94 -21.80 19.75 6.55
N ASN A 95 -22.49 20.89 6.47
CA ASN A 95 -22.60 21.69 5.25
C ASN A 95 -21.20 21.83 4.62
N GLY A 96 -21.08 21.40 3.36
CA GLY A 96 -19.83 20.99 2.71
C GLY A 96 -18.60 21.82 3.05
N ASN A 97 -17.71 21.26 3.87
CA ASN A 97 -16.28 21.57 3.83
C ASN A 97 -15.50 20.39 4.43
N GLY A 98 -15.04 19.49 3.57
CA GLY A 98 -14.17 18.40 3.97
C GLY A 98 -12.87 18.95 4.52
N SER A 99 -12.64 18.80 5.82
CA SER A 99 -11.33 18.99 6.42
C SER A 99 -10.96 17.75 7.22
N SER A 100 -9.87 17.14 6.77
CA SER A 100 -9.20 15.95 7.27
C SER A 100 -8.96 16.01 8.78
N GLY A 101 -9.57 15.06 9.51
CA GLY A 101 -9.27 14.80 10.92
C GLY A 101 -7.98 13.98 11.06
N GLY A 102 -7.03 14.50 11.82
CA GLY A 102 -5.81 13.78 12.16
C GLY A 102 -4.79 14.63 12.91
N GLN A 103 -5.06 14.96 14.18
CA GLN A 103 -4.03 15.44 15.10
C GLN A 103 -4.04 14.57 16.36
N SER A 104 -3.14 13.57 16.35
CA SER A 104 -2.76 12.81 17.54
C SER A 104 -1.82 13.68 18.36
N SER A 105 -2.24 14.06 19.56
CA SER A 105 -1.43 14.82 20.51
C SER A 105 -0.45 13.88 21.21
N SER A 106 0.80 13.88 20.76
CA SER A 106 1.94 13.30 21.46
C SER A 106 2.19 14.08 22.75
N GLN A 107 2.07 13.43 23.91
CA GLN A 107 2.39 14.03 25.20
C GLN A 107 3.79 13.56 25.63
N SER A 108 4.74 14.50 25.68
CA SER A 108 6.10 14.28 26.22
C SER A 108 6.06 14.13 27.75
N TYR A 109 6.92 13.26 28.27
CA TYR A 109 7.31 13.18 29.68
C TYR A 109 8.37 14.23 30.00
#